data_AF-A0A7V1BUH5-F1
#
_entry.id   AF-A0A7V1BUH5-F1
#
_cell.length_a   1.000
_cell.length_b   1.000
_cell.length_c   1.000
_cell.angle_alpha   90.00
_cell.angle_beta   90.00
_cell.angle_gamma   90.00
#
_symmetry.space_group_name_H-M   'P 1'
#
loop_
_entity.id
_entity.type
_entity.pdbx_description
1 polymer ?
#
loop_
_entity_poly.entity_id
_entity_poly.type
_entity_poly.pdbx_seq_one_letter_code
_entity_poly.pdbx_strand_id
1 'polypeptide(L)' 'MTKSQPKSAKTLPLLPTRELVVFPRMVAPIFVGREKSIKALERAFAENTPIILSTQKEPSVE' A
#
# COMPACT_ATOMS: atom_id res chain seq x y z
N MET A 1 -20.54 -31.64 -2.90
CA MET A 1 -19.10 -31.27 -2.95
C MET A 1 -19.00 -29.94 -3.70
N THR A 2 -19.11 -28.82 -3.00
CA THR A 2 -19.10 -27.47 -3.58
C THR A 2 -17.65 -27.03 -3.81
N LYS A 3 -17.28 -26.85 -5.08
CA LYS A 3 -15.96 -26.34 -5.48
C LYS A 3 -15.82 -24.90 -4.98
N SER A 4 -14.93 -24.68 -4.00
CA SER A 4 -14.47 -23.35 -3.59
C SER A 4 -13.67 -22.75 -4.75
N GLN A 5 -14.28 -21.85 -5.53
CA GLN A 5 -13.54 -21.07 -6.51
C GLN A 5 -12.47 -20.21 -5.80
N PRO A 6 -11.24 -20.13 -6.31
CA PRO A 6 -10.24 -19.25 -5.74
C PRO A 6 -10.71 -17.80 -5.90
N LYS A 7 -10.85 -17.07 -4.78
CA LYS A 7 -11.05 -15.62 -4.80
C LYS A 7 -9.93 -15.01 -5.64
N SER A 8 -10.29 -14.42 -6.77
CA SER A 8 -9.38 -13.65 -7.62
C SER A 8 -8.57 -12.69 -6.75
N ALA A 9 -7.25 -12.84 -6.76
CA ALA A 9 -6.36 -11.99 -5.98
C ALA A 9 -6.42 -10.57 -6.56
N LYS A 10 -6.94 -9.62 -5.78
CA LYS A 10 -6.99 -8.22 -6.18
C LYS A 10 -5.61 -7.61 -5.98
N THR A 11 -4.96 -7.19 -7.07
CA THR A 11 -3.71 -6.43 -6.99
C THR A 11 -3.99 -5.05 -6.43
N LEU A 12 -3.36 -4.71 -5.32
CA LEU A 12 -3.46 -3.39 -4.70
C LEU A 12 -2.09 -2.69 -4.71
N PRO A 13 -2.06 -1.37 -4.89
CA PRO A 13 -0.84 -0.58 -4.81
C PRO A 13 -0.26 -0.65 -3.38
N LEU A 14 1.04 -0.96 -3.29
CA LEU A 14 1.79 -1.06 -2.05
C LEU A 14 2.63 0.21 -1.86
N LEU A 15 2.50 0.82 -0.68
CA LEU A 15 3.33 1.95 -0.27
C LEU A 15 4.12 1.55 0.98
N PRO A 16 5.44 1.29 0.85
CA PRO A 16 6.28 0.99 1.99
C PRO A 16 6.51 2.25 2.82
N THR A 17 6.46 2.08 4.13
CA THR A 17 6.67 3.13 5.13
C THR A 17 7.93 2.81 5.92
N ARG A 18 8.82 3.79 6.06
CA ARG A 18 10.12 3.63 6.74
C ARG A 18 10.02 3.85 8.25
N GLU A 19 9.29 4.88 8.67
CA GLU A 19 9.31 5.36 10.06
C GLU A 19 7.89 5.51 10.67
N LEU A 20 6.85 5.13 9.92
CA LEU A 20 5.47 5.39 10.32
C LEU A 20 4.65 4.10 10.37
N VAL A 21 4.03 3.85 11.51
CA VAL A 21 2.95 2.86 11.66
C VAL A 21 1.65 3.63 11.88
N VAL A 22 0.65 3.41 11.03
CA VAL A 22 -0.66 4.06 11.16
C VAL A 22 -1.69 3.08 11.73
N PHE A 23 -2.55 3.59 12.61
CA PHE A 23 -3.69 2.87 13.15
C PHE A 23 -5.02 3.47 12.65
N PRO A 24 -6.12 2.71 12.68
CA PRO A 24 -7.43 3.21 12.31
C PRO A 24 -7.78 4.51 13.06
N ARG A 25 -8.44 5.45 12.36
CA ARG A 25 -8.82 6.79 12.84
C ARG A 25 -7.66 7.78 13.04
N MET A 26 -6.44 7.45 12.60
CA MET A 26 -5.33 8.41 12.55
C MET A 26 -5.32 9.18 11.22
N VAL A 27 -4.91 10.45 11.28
CA VAL A 27 -4.56 11.26 10.12
C VAL A 27 -3.07 11.60 10.25
N ALA A 28 -2.24 11.10 9.34
CA ALA A 28 -0.79 11.28 9.38
C ALA A 28 -0.27 11.67 7.98
N PRO A 29 0.68 12.62 7.89
CA PRO A 29 1.37 12.91 6.64
C PRO A 29 2.33 11.77 6.28
N ILE A 30 2.39 11.39 5.01
CA ILE A 30 3.34 10.39 4.50
C ILE A 30 4.21 11.06 3.43
N PHE A 31 5.53 10.96 3.60
CA PHE A 31 6.50 11.43 2.60
C PHE A 31 6.82 10.30 1.63
N VAL A 32 6.61 10.54 0.34
CA VAL A 32 6.87 9.56 -0.73
C VAL A 32 7.92 10.14 -1.67
N GLY A 33 9.09 9.51 -1.74
CA GLY A 33 10.22 9.99 -2.57
C GLY A 33 10.53 9.16 -3.81
N ARG A 34 10.06 7.90 -3.88
CA ARG A 34 10.39 6.99 -4.99
C ARG A 34 9.38 7.13 -6.11
N GLU A 35 9.86 7.28 -7.35
CA GLU A 35 9.00 7.44 -8.53
C GLU A 35 7.94 6.34 -8.68
N LYS A 36 8.32 5.07 -8.41
CA LYS A 36 7.39 3.93 -8.49
C LYS A 36 6.25 4.05 -7.47
N SER A 37 6.55 4.53 -6.27
CA SER A 37 5.57 4.74 -5.21
C SER A 37 4.65 5.92 -5.50
N ILE A 38 5.18 7.00 -6.09
CA ILE A 38 4.38 8.15 -6.55
C ILE A 38 3.37 7.70 -7.61
N LYS A 39 3.82 7.01 -8.68
CA LYS A 39 2.94 6.50 -9.74
C LYS A 39 1.88 5.53 -9.22
N ALA A 40 2.25 4.67 -8.27
CA ALA A 40 1.31 3.75 -7.65
C ALA A 40 0.22 4.50 -6.87
N LEU A 41 0.59 5.56 -6.16
CA LEU A 41 -0.35 6.40 -5.41
C LEU A 41 -1.27 7.21 -6.34
N GLU A 42 -0.73 7.81 -7.39
CA GLU A 42 -1.51 8.53 -8.41
C GLU A 42 -2.56 7.62 -9.05
N ARG A 43 -2.17 6.39 -9.42
CA ARG A 43 -3.08 5.38 -9.95
C ARG A 43 -4.13 4.98 -8.91
N ALA A 44 -3.73 4.75 -7.67
CA ALA A 44 -4.65 4.38 -6.60
C ALA A 44 -5.73 5.44 -6.39
N PHE A 45 -5.31 6.70 -6.40
CA PHE A 45 -6.18 7.86 -6.24
C PHE A 45 -7.15 8.01 -7.42
N ALA A 46 -6.65 7.88 -8.65
CA ALA A 46 -7.47 7.95 -9.85
C ALA A 46 -8.51 6.82 -9.93
N GLU A 47 -8.17 5.61 -9.49
CA GLU A 47 -9.07 4.45 -9.49
C GLU A 47 -9.92 4.35 -8.21
N ASN A 48 -9.77 5.28 -7.26
CA ASN A 48 -10.36 5.24 -5.92
C ASN A 48 -10.19 3.87 -5.24
N THR A 49 -8.97 3.32 -5.34
CA THR A 49 -8.62 2.01 -4.79
C THR A 49 -7.84 2.15 -3.48
N PRO A 50 -8.07 1.23 -2.52
CA PRO A 50 -7.31 1.22 -1.29
C PRO A 50 -5.84 0.89 -1.57
N ILE A 51 -4.94 1.59 -0.88
CA ILE A 51 -3.52 1.26 -0.83
C ILE A 51 -3.25 0.29 0.33
N ILE A 52 -2.19 -0.50 0.20
CA ILE A 52 -1.62 -1.25 1.32
C ILE A 52 -0.40 -0.49 1.82
N LEU A 53 -0.32 -0.30 3.14
CA LEU A 53 0.88 0.19 3.80
C LEU A 53 1.64 -1.00 4.37
N SER A 54 2.94 -1.08 4.09
CA SER A 54 3.83 -2.02 4.77
C SER A 54 4.89 -1.28 5.56
N THR A 55 5.30 -1.86 6.68
CA THR A 55 6.44 -1.38 7.45
C THR A 55 7.71 -2.01 6.90
N GLN A 56 8.76 -1.22 6.72
CA GLN A 56 10.08 -1.77 6.41
C GLN A 56 10.72 -2.30 7.69
N LYS A 57 11.19 -3.56 7.65
CA LYS A 57 11.95 -4.14 8.76
C LYS A 57 13.31 -3.44 8.92
N GLU A 58 13.94 -3.12 7.80
CA GLU A 58 15.25 -2.47 7.74
C GLU A 58 15.14 -1.16 6.96
N PRO A 59 15.34 0.00 7.59
CA PRO A 59 15.16 1.31 6.95
C PRO A 59 16.09 1.57 5.76
N SER A 60 17.23 0.87 5.71
CA SER A 60 18.27 1.02 4.69
C SER A 60 18.02 0.19 3.42
N VAL A 61 17.07 -0.73 3.44
CA VAL A 61 16.77 -1.59 2.29
C VAL A 61 15.78 -0.87 1.39
N GLU A 62 16.21 -0.60 0.15
CA GLU A 62 15.40 0.14 -0.82
C GLU A 62 14.31 -0.74 -1.46
#